data_AF-A0A351KES8-F1
#
_entry.id   AF-A0A351KES8-F1
#
_cell.length_a   1.000
_cell.length_b   1.000
_cell.length_c   1.000
_cell.angle_alpha   90.00
_cell.angle_beta   90.00
_cell.angle_gamma   90.00
#
_symmetry.space_group_name_H-M   'P 1'
#
loop_
_entity.id
_entity.type
_entity.pdbx_description
1 polymer ?
#
loop_
_entity_poly.entity_id
_entity_poly.type
_entity_poly.pdbx_seq_one_letter_code
_entity_poly.pdbx_strand_id
1 'polypeptide(L)'
;TGISILSILNVNLYAFAVLIFLGTIFPLISGVAVPMAFFNYSALIFSMVLVILFIAQYYVRFKENCFEILFISAIITAAICLIMKFTSLTWMLVLWVFLIPLVLWMVNILRTKPKLRIKMIKDSSAAMAHIGVILLILGVITSTALSKQGTILATDGSLTNLGYGAMIDGADLNKESSTIIHTIGSDIILSPVDSELSLSAVKAVNYTTRPLIWLFWIGGILIILGNLGALLKSYNFPCMNQKK
;
A
#
# COMPACT_ATOMS: atom_id res chain seq x y z
N THR A 1 9.43 34.07 -4.14
CA THR A 1 8.30 33.16 -3.84
C THR A 1 8.86 31.91 -3.21
N GLY A 2 8.69 31.73 -1.89
CA GLY A 2 9.23 30.56 -1.19
C GLY A 2 8.45 29.30 -1.55
N ILE A 3 9.16 28.20 -1.84
CA ILE A 3 8.53 26.88 -2.04
C ILE A 3 7.95 26.45 -0.69
N SER A 4 6.63 26.22 -0.62
CA SER A 4 5.97 25.75 0.60
C SER A 4 6.17 24.24 0.78
N ILE A 5 6.25 23.78 2.04
CA ILE A 5 6.38 22.33 2.37
C ILE A 5 5.23 21.53 1.74
N LEU A 6 4.02 22.09 1.76
CA LEU A 6 2.85 21.50 1.11
C LEU A 6 3.06 21.29 -0.40
N SER A 7 3.70 22.23 -1.09
CA SER A 7 4.01 22.09 -2.52
C SER A 7 5.00 20.95 -2.76
N ILE A 8 6.02 20.80 -1.91
CA ILE A 8 7.01 19.72 -2.02
C ILE A 8 6.35 18.36 -1.74
N LEU A 9 5.48 18.30 -0.73
CA LEU A 9 4.69 17.11 -0.40
C LEU A 9 3.84 16.64 -1.58
N ASN A 10 3.15 17.56 -2.26
CA ASN A 10 2.32 17.24 -3.41
C ASN A 10 3.16 16.73 -4.59
N VAL A 11 4.29 17.35 -4.89
CA VAL A 11 5.20 16.88 -5.95
C VAL A 11 5.73 15.49 -5.63
N ASN A 12 6.12 15.24 -4.37
CA ASN A 12 6.57 13.92 -3.94
C ASN A 12 5.48 12.84 -4.09
N LEU A 13 4.24 13.16 -3.74
CA LEU A 13 3.09 12.29 -3.92
C LEU A 13 2.82 11.95 -5.39
N TYR A 14 2.88 12.95 -6.29
CA TYR A 14 2.70 12.71 -7.73
C TYR A 14 3.83 11.85 -8.31
N ALA A 15 5.08 12.13 -7.95
CA ALA A 15 6.22 11.32 -8.37
C ALA A 15 6.10 9.88 -7.85
N PHE A 16 5.66 9.70 -6.61
CA PHE A 16 5.43 8.38 -6.03
C PHE A 16 4.28 7.64 -6.72
N ALA A 17 3.20 8.32 -7.07
CA ALA A 17 2.09 7.73 -7.82
C ALA A 17 2.51 7.26 -9.22
N VAL A 18 3.34 8.04 -9.93
CA VAL A 18 3.93 7.65 -11.21
C VAL A 18 4.83 6.42 -11.04
N LEU A 19 5.66 6.39 -9.99
CA LEU A 19 6.51 5.24 -9.70
C LEU A 19 5.66 3.97 -9.49
N ILE A 20 4.60 4.06 -8.71
CA ILE A 20 3.66 2.95 -8.48
C ILE A 20 3.03 2.50 -9.80
N PHE A 21 2.52 3.43 -10.61
CA PHE A 21 1.95 3.10 -11.91
C PHE A 21 2.95 2.34 -12.78
N LEU A 22 4.19 2.84 -12.88
CA LEU A 22 5.24 2.20 -13.68
C LEU A 22 5.71 0.86 -13.12
N GLY A 23 5.66 0.67 -11.81
CA GLY A 23 6.13 -0.55 -11.14
C GLY A 23 5.09 -1.64 -10.94
N THR A 24 3.80 -1.31 -10.94
CA THR A 24 2.72 -2.27 -10.65
C THR A 24 1.73 -2.40 -11.81
N ILE A 25 1.20 -1.30 -12.32
CA ILE A 25 0.12 -1.31 -13.33
C ILE A 25 0.67 -1.45 -14.75
N PHE A 26 1.71 -0.70 -15.10
CA PHE A 26 2.31 -0.72 -16.44
C PHE A 26 2.84 -2.10 -16.85
N PRO A 27 3.54 -2.87 -16.00
CA PRO A 27 3.99 -4.22 -16.35
C PRO A 27 2.84 -5.18 -16.66
N LEU A 28 1.71 -5.05 -15.94
CA LEU A 28 0.51 -5.86 -16.17
C LEU A 28 -0.12 -5.60 -17.55
N ILE A 29 -0.07 -4.35 -18.03
CA ILE A 29 -0.68 -3.96 -19.31
C ILE A 29 0.29 -4.17 -20.48
N SER A 30 1.57 -3.85 -20.30
CA SER A 30 2.57 -3.85 -21.36
C SER A 30 3.26 -5.20 -21.56
N GLY A 31 3.16 -6.12 -20.58
CA GLY A 31 3.92 -7.37 -20.57
C GLY A 31 5.43 -7.17 -20.32
N VAL A 32 5.89 -5.93 -20.07
CA VAL A 32 7.30 -5.63 -19.82
C VAL A 32 7.67 -5.98 -18.39
N ALA A 33 8.63 -6.89 -18.21
CA ALA A 33 9.17 -7.23 -16.90
C ALA A 33 10.00 -6.06 -16.34
N VAL A 34 9.59 -5.49 -15.21
CA VAL A 34 10.34 -4.46 -14.48
C VAL A 34 11.11 -5.11 -13.33
N PRO A 35 12.41 -4.82 -13.15
CA PRO A 35 13.18 -5.33 -12.02
C PRO A 35 12.56 -4.91 -10.69
N MET A 36 11.99 -5.87 -9.95
CA MET A 36 11.29 -5.60 -8.68
C MET A 36 12.19 -4.89 -7.66
N ALA A 37 13.50 -5.17 -7.66
CA ALA A 37 14.45 -4.53 -6.76
C ALA A 37 14.49 -2.99 -6.94
N PHE A 38 14.53 -2.52 -8.20
CA PHE A 38 14.57 -1.07 -8.49
C PHE A 38 13.30 -0.37 -7.99
N PHE A 39 12.14 -0.97 -8.23
CA PHE A 39 10.86 -0.45 -7.75
C PHE A 39 10.82 -0.42 -6.22
N ASN A 40 11.25 -1.51 -5.59
CA ASN A 40 11.19 -1.66 -4.14
C ASN A 40 12.03 -0.61 -3.40
N TYR A 41 13.27 -0.39 -3.83
CA TYR A 41 14.15 0.62 -3.22
C TYR A 41 13.66 2.04 -3.49
N SER A 42 13.23 2.33 -4.72
CA SER A 42 12.68 3.63 -5.07
C SER A 42 11.46 3.95 -4.22
N ALA A 43 10.54 2.99 -4.07
CA ALA A 43 9.32 3.19 -3.31
C ALA A 43 9.60 3.47 -1.82
N LEU A 44 10.59 2.78 -1.25
CA LEU A 44 11.03 3.01 0.13
C LEU A 44 11.62 4.42 0.31
N ILE A 45 12.45 4.89 -0.63
CA ILE A 45 13.04 6.24 -0.59
C ILE A 45 11.95 7.30 -0.65
N PHE A 46 11.03 7.22 -1.60
CA PHE A 46 9.92 8.17 -1.71
C PHE A 46 9.07 8.20 -0.44
N SER A 47 8.81 7.04 0.14
CA SER A 47 8.02 6.91 1.37
C SER A 47 8.71 7.55 2.58
N MET A 48 10.03 7.40 2.70
CA MET A 48 10.81 8.05 3.76
C MET A 48 10.76 9.57 3.64
N VAL A 49 10.95 10.09 2.42
CA VAL A 49 10.83 11.52 2.14
C VAL A 49 9.43 12.02 2.49
N LEU A 50 8.40 11.26 2.16
CA LEU A 50 7.01 11.58 2.49
C LEU A 50 6.78 11.68 4.00
N VAL A 51 7.29 10.73 4.80
CA VAL A 51 7.19 10.79 6.27
C VAL A 51 7.79 12.08 6.81
N ILE A 52 9.00 12.43 6.36
CA ILE A 52 9.72 13.63 6.80
C ILE A 52 8.93 14.89 6.44
N LEU A 53 8.47 15.00 5.19
CA LEU A 53 7.68 16.14 4.73
C LEU A 53 6.35 16.25 5.48
N PHE A 54 5.71 15.13 5.79
CA PHE A 54 4.45 15.10 6.52
C PHE A 54 4.62 15.56 7.98
N ILE A 55 5.67 15.09 8.66
CA ILE A 55 6.02 15.55 10.00
C ILE A 55 6.37 17.04 9.97
N ALA A 56 7.14 17.50 8.98
CA ALA A 56 7.50 18.91 8.84
C ALA A 56 6.26 19.80 8.63
N GLN A 57 5.31 19.36 7.79
CA GLN A 57 4.06 20.09 7.54
C GLN A 57 3.20 20.25 8.80
N TYR A 58 3.22 19.26 9.69
CA TYR A 58 2.43 19.25 10.93
C TYR A 58 3.31 19.34 12.19
N TYR A 59 4.50 19.93 12.09
CA TYR A 59 5.53 19.87 13.14
C TYR A 59 5.06 20.39 14.50
N VAL A 60 4.34 21.52 14.52
CA VAL A 60 3.80 22.10 15.76
C VAL A 60 2.91 21.09 16.49
N ARG A 61 2.06 20.37 15.74
CA ARG A 61 1.15 19.36 16.29
C ARG A 61 1.86 18.09 16.69
N PHE A 62 2.83 17.66 15.88
CA PHE A 62 3.69 16.55 16.24
C PHE A 62 4.42 16.83 17.55
N LYS A 63 4.93 18.06 17.76
CA LYS A 63 5.59 18.46 19.00
C LYS A 63 4.66 18.45 20.21
N GLU A 64 3.44 18.97 20.07
CA GLU A 64 2.45 19.02 21.16
C GLU A 64 2.00 17.62 21.60
N ASN A 65 1.81 16.69 20.66
CA ASN A 65 1.22 15.37 20.91
C ASN A 65 2.18 14.21 20.58
N CYS A 66 3.49 14.46 20.66
CA CYS A 66 4.52 13.52 20.19
C CYS A 66 4.34 12.12 20.79
N PHE A 67 4.19 12.06 22.12
CA PHE A 67 4.05 10.80 22.83
C PHE A 67 2.78 10.03 22.42
N GLU A 68 1.64 10.72 22.34
CA GLU A 68 0.37 10.12 21.92
C GLU A 68 0.47 9.54 20.50
N ILE A 69 1.07 10.27 19.58
CA ILE A 69 1.24 9.84 18.18
C ILE A 69 2.16 8.63 18.08
N LEU A 70 3.31 8.67 18.76
CA LEU A 70 4.27 7.56 18.77
C LEU A 70 3.70 6.31 19.44
N PHE A 71 2.94 6.47 20.53
CA PHE A 71 2.32 5.36 21.25
C PHE A 71 1.21 4.69 20.45
N ILE A 72 0.28 5.47 19.88
CA ILE A 72 -0.82 4.92 19.07
C ILE A 72 -0.27 4.22 17.82
N SER A 73 0.71 4.82 17.15
CA SER A 73 1.35 4.19 15.98
C SER A 73 2.07 2.90 16.35
N ALA A 74 2.70 2.82 17.53
CA ALA A 74 3.33 1.60 18.03
C ALA A 74 2.31 0.49 18.31
N ILE A 75 1.17 0.81 18.94
CA ILE A 75 0.09 -0.15 19.19
C ILE A 75 -0.45 -0.72 17.88
N ILE A 76 -0.75 0.14 16.90
CA ILE A 76 -1.25 -0.28 15.60
C ILE A 76 -0.22 -1.19 14.90
N THR A 77 1.07 -0.82 14.97
CA THR A 77 2.15 -1.62 14.40
C THR A 77 2.22 -3.00 15.05
N ALA A 78 2.16 -3.07 16.37
CA ALA A 78 2.19 -4.33 17.12
C ALA A 78 0.99 -5.23 16.76
N ALA A 79 -0.21 -4.65 16.66
CA ALA A 79 -1.41 -5.38 16.25
C ALA A 79 -1.26 -5.98 14.84
N ILE A 80 -0.78 -5.19 13.86
CA ILE A 80 -0.50 -5.67 12.50
C ILE A 80 0.55 -6.79 12.53
N CYS A 81 1.64 -6.60 13.27
CA CYS A 81 2.72 -7.59 13.37
C CYS A 81 2.24 -8.91 13.98
N LEU A 82 1.38 -8.86 15.01
CA LEU A 82 0.78 -10.05 15.62
C LEU A 82 -0.12 -10.81 14.64
N ILE A 83 -1.03 -10.10 13.95
CA ILE A 83 -1.94 -10.69 12.95
C ILE A 83 -1.15 -11.36 11.82
N MET A 84 -0.08 -10.70 11.36
CA MET A 84 0.72 -11.16 10.23
C MET A 84 1.84 -12.14 10.64
N LYS A 85 1.96 -12.49 11.93
CA LYS A 85 3.02 -13.34 12.50
C LYS A 85 4.42 -12.86 12.12
N PHE A 86 4.63 -11.55 12.26
CA PHE A 86 5.83 -10.88 11.80
C PHE A 86 6.99 -11.00 12.79
N THR A 87 8.16 -11.44 12.33
CA THR A 87 9.30 -11.76 13.21
C THR A 87 10.50 -10.83 13.07
N SER A 88 10.56 -10.01 12.02
CA SER A 88 11.73 -9.16 11.76
C SER A 88 11.63 -7.80 12.46
N LEU A 89 12.49 -7.56 13.44
CA LEU A 89 12.54 -6.30 14.18
C LEU A 89 12.81 -5.07 13.29
N THR A 90 13.72 -5.16 12.32
CA THR A 90 14.06 -4.03 11.43
C THR A 90 12.84 -3.52 10.67
N TRP A 91 12.13 -4.43 10.01
CA TRP A 91 10.91 -4.13 9.27
C TRP A 91 9.74 -3.70 10.14
N MET A 92 9.68 -4.14 11.40
CA MET A 92 8.70 -3.65 12.37
C MET A 92 8.93 -2.16 12.68
N LEU A 93 10.19 -1.74 12.85
CA LEU A 93 10.53 -0.32 13.04
C LEU A 93 10.21 0.51 11.79
N VAL A 94 10.52 -0.02 10.61
CA VAL A 94 10.19 0.63 9.34
C VAL A 94 8.68 0.84 9.20
N LEU A 95 7.88 -0.19 9.48
CA LEU A 95 6.42 -0.11 9.50
C LEU A 95 5.90 0.93 10.50
N TRP A 96 6.48 0.95 11.71
CA TRP A 96 6.13 1.91 12.74
C TRP A 96 6.34 3.36 12.28
N VAL A 97 7.50 3.67 11.69
CA VAL A 97 7.80 5.00 11.16
C VAL A 97 6.80 5.41 10.08
N PHE A 98 6.39 4.48 9.21
CA PHE A 98 5.41 4.76 8.16
C PHE A 98 3.97 4.94 8.66
N LEU A 99 3.66 4.49 9.88
CA LEU A 99 2.36 4.72 10.52
C LEU A 99 2.28 6.07 11.25
N ILE A 100 3.42 6.75 11.51
CA ILE A 100 3.43 8.06 12.19
C ILE A 100 2.62 9.11 11.42
N PRO A 101 2.77 9.30 10.09
CA PRO A 101 1.94 10.23 9.33
C PRO A 101 0.43 9.97 9.46
N LEU A 102 0.02 8.70 9.47
CA LEU A 102 -1.39 8.31 9.61
C LEU A 102 -1.97 8.80 10.93
N VAL A 103 -1.28 8.48 12.01
CA VAL A 103 -1.73 8.83 13.36
C VAL A 103 -1.68 10.34 13.56
N LEU A 104 -0.61 11.00 13.11
CA LEU A 104 -0.48 12.46 13.17
C LEU A 104 -1.62 13.16 12.42
N TRP A 105 -1.99 12.66 11.24
CA TRP A 105 -3.12 13.18 10.47
C TRP A 105 -4.45 13.00 11.22
N MET A 106 -4.71 11.81 11.75
CA MET A 106 -5.91 11.53 12.52
C MET A 106 -6.04 12.42 13.75
N VAL A 107 -4.97 12.53 14.55
CA VAL A 107 -4.93 13.39 15.75
C VAL A 107 -5.14 14.86 15.38
N ASN A 108 -4.49 15.33 14.30
CA ASN A 108 -4.65 16.71 13.84
C ASN A 108 -6.10 17.02 13.43
N ILE A 109 -6.78 16.11 12.72
CA ILE A 109 -8.19 16.27 12.34
C ILE A 109 -9.11 16.26 13.55
N LEU A 110 -8.91 15.31 14.47
CA LEU A 110 -9.75 15.17 15.66
C LEU A 110 -9.72 16.43 16.54
N ARG A 111 -8.56 17.09 16.62
CA ARG A 111 -8.36 18.26 17.49
C ARG A 111 -8.71 19.59 16.84
N THR A 112 -8.33 19.83 15.58
CA THR A 112 -8.48 21.16 14.96
C THR A 112 -9.92 21.53 14.67
N LYS A 113 -10.82 20.56 14.48
CA LYS A 113 -12.22 20.84 14.13
C LYS A 113 -13.18 19.77 14.67
N PRO A 114 -13.59 19.82 15.96
CA PRO A 114 -14.60 18.90 16.50
C PRO A 114 -15.94 18.97 15.77
N LYS A 115 -16.32 20.14 15.21
CA LYS A 115 -17.47 20.29 14.28
C LYS A 115 -17.24 19.63 12.90
N LEU A 116 -16.00 19.46 12.44
CA LEU A 116 -15.71 18.60 11.28
C LEU A 116 -15.84 17.12 11.59
N ARG A 117 -15.85 16.66 12.85
CA ARG A 117 -16.15 15.25 13.14
C ARG A 117 -17.55 14.88 12.61
N ILE A 118 -18.51 15.79 12.76
CA ILE A 118 -19.87 15.70 12.21
C ILE A 118 -19.88 16.01 10.70
N LYS A 119 -19.07 16.98 10.24
CA LYS A 119 -18.97 17.31 8.81
C LYS A 119 -18.18 16.30 7.98
N MET A 120 -17.32 15.47 8.56
CA MET A 120 -16.54 14.41 7.91
C MET A 120 -17.39 13.14 7.75
N ILE A 121 -18.38 12.95 8.63
CA ILE A 121 -19.52 12.05 8.40
C ILE A 121 -20.40 12.58 7.24
N LYS A 122 -20.45 13.91 7.03
CA LYS A 122 -21.28 14.56 6.00
C LYS A 122 -20.56 14.84 4.66
N ASP A 123 -19.25 15.03 4.65
CA ASP A 123 -18.29 15.36 3.57
C ASP A 123 -17.06 14.42 3.67
N SER A 124 -17.30 13.10 3.60
CA SER A 124 -16.29 12.05 3.77
C SER A 124 -15.27 11.93 2.64
N SER A 125 -15.51 12.59 1.50
CA SER A 125 -14.75 12.42 0.27
C SER A 125 -13.25 12.75 0.42
N ALA A 126 -12.93 13.94 0.94
CA ALA A 126 -11.54 14.35 1.10
C ALA A 126 -10.80 13.52 2.17
N ALA A 127 -11.50 13.11 3.22
CA ALA A 127 -10.97 12.25 4.27
C ALA A 127 -10.66 10.83 3.76
N MET A 128 -11.58 10.25 2.97
CA MET A 128 -11.37 8.97 2.31
C MET A 128 -10.16 9.01 1.39
N ALA A 129 -9.98 10.09 0.63
CA ALA A 129 -8.80 10.24 -0.23
C ALA A 129 -7.49 10.29 0.57
N HIS A 130 -7.44 11.01 1.70
CA HIS A 130 -6.23 11.07 2.54
C HIS A 130 -5.92 9.73 3.21
N ILE A 131 -6.91 9.06 3.79
CA ILE A 131 -6.75 7.70 4.33
C ILE A 131 -6.29 6.76 3.20
N GLY A 132 -6.89 6.91 2.02
CA GLY A 132 -6.57 6.13 0.84
C GLY A 132 -5.10 6.27 0.43
N VAL A 133 -4.58 7.50 0.33
CA VAL A 133 -3.16 7.77 0.04
C VAL A 133 -2.25 7.10 1.06
N ILE A 134 -2.57 7.20 2.34
CA ILE A 134 -1.73 6.65 3.41
C ILE A 134 -1.76 5.12 3.39
N LEU A 135 -2.92 4.50 3.21
CA LEU A 135 -3.04 3.04 3.04
C LEU A 135 -2.34 2.54 1.78
N LEU A 136 -2.40 3.32 0.70
CA LEU A 136 -1.74 3.01 -0.57
C LEU A 136 -0.22 2.97 -0.40
N ILE A 137 0.35 4.01 0.22
CA ILE A 137 1.78 4.07 0.58
C ILE A 137 2.15 2.90 1.49
N LEU A 138 1.36 2.68 2.55
CA LEU A 138 1.61 1.60 3.51
C LEU A 138 1.58 0.23 2.83
N GLY A 139 0.62 -0.02 1.94
CA GLY A 139 0.47 -1.26 1.19
C GLY A 139 1.63 -1.51 0.23
N VAL A 140 2.08 -0.49 -0.51
CA VAL A 140 3.25 -0.62 -1.41
C VAL A 140 4.51 -0.97 -0.63
N ILE A 141 4.75 -0.27 0.48
CA ILE A 141 5.94 -0.52 1.30
C ILE A 141 5.86 -1.89 1.96
N THR A 142 4.74 -2.22 2.61
CA THR A 142 4.62 -3.48 3.36
C THR A 142 4.66 -4.69 2.42
N SER A 143 3.97 -4.65 1.29
CA SER A 143 4.03 -5.72 0.28
C SER A 143 5.41 -5.88 -0.36
N THR A 144 6.23 -4.84 -0.30
CA THR A 144 7.60 -4.81 -0.81
C THR A 144 8.61 -5.29 0.23
N ALA A 145 8.58 -4.67 1.39
CA ALA A 145 9.44 -4.95 2.54
C ALA A 145 9.35 -6.40 2.99
N LEU A 146 8.13 -6.93 2.96
CA LEU A 146 7.80 -8.22 3.55
C LEU A 146 7.67 -9.30 2.48
N SER A 147 8.00 -9.00 1.21
CA SER A 147 7.96 -10.00 0.16
C SER A 147 9.00 -11.07 0.40
N LYS A 148 8.60 -12.34 0.33
CA LYS A 148 9.53 -13.46 0.25
C LYS A 148 9.62 -13.91 -1.19
N GLN A 149 10.84 -14.18 -1.65
CA GLN A 149 11.09 -14.79 -2.94
C GLN A 149 11.76 -16.13 -2.71
N GLY A 150 11.43 -17.10 -3.56
CA GLY A 150 12.08 -18.39 -3.56
C GLY A 150 11.63 -19.21 -4.76
N THR A 151 12.15 -20.43 -4.83
CA THR A 151 11.75 -21.41 -5.83
C THR A 151 11.15 -22.60 -5.10
N ILE A 152 10.00 -23.05 -5.58
CA ILE A 152 9.35 -24.26 -5.11
C ILE A 152 9.34 -25.31 -6.21
N LEU A 153 9.33 -26.57 -5.79
CA LEU A 153 9.10 -27.70 -6.67
C LEU A 153 7.65 -28.14 -6.46
N ALA A 154 6.83 -28.02 -7.49
CA ALA A 154 5.46 -28.51 -7.50
C ALA A 154 5.39 -29.79 -8.35
N THR A 155 4.71 -30.80 -7.81
CA THR A 155 4.55 -32.11 -8.47
C THR A 155 3.11 -32.26 -8.94
N ASP A 156 2.92 -32.74 -10.16
CA ASP A 156 1.59 -32.99 -10.71
C ASP A 156 0.84 -34.02 -9.85
N GLY A 157 -0.40 -33.71 -9.45
CA GLY A 157 -1.23 -34.54 -8.57
C GLY A 157 -0.91 -34.40 -7.08
N SER A 158 -0.05 -33.45 -6.68
CA SER A 158 0.30 -33.20 -5.28
C SER A 158 0.10 -31.73 -4.89
N LEU A 159 -0.64 -31.51 -3.80
CA LEU A 159 -0.86 -30.18 -3.24
C LEU A 159 0.40 -29.66 -2.52
N THR A 160 1.01 -28.63 -3.09
CA THR A 160 2.13 -27.90 -2.49
C THR A 160 1.60 -26.71 -1.71
N ASN A 161 1.96 -26.60 -0.43
CA ASN A 161 1.57 -25.47 0.43
C ASN A 161 2.50 -24.28 0.21
N LEU A 162 1.94 -23.14 -0.19
CA LEU A 162 2.68 -21.89 -0.45
C LEU A 162 2.72 -20.94 0.76
N GLY A 163 2.11 -21.34 1.88
CA GLY A 163 1.87 -20.46 3.01
C GLY A 163 0.61 -19.59 2.81
N TYR A 164 0.22 -18.87 3.87
CA TYR A 164 -0.97 -18.01 3.89
C TYR A 164 -2.29 -18.67 3.44
N GLY A 165 -2.38 -20.00 3.57
CA GLY A 165 -3.57 -20.79 3.23
C GLY A 165 -3.70 -21.15 1.75
N ALA A 166 -2.71 -20.85 0.91
CA ALA A 166 -2.71 -21.23 -0.50
C ALA A 166 -2.11 -22.62 -0.72
N MET A 167 -2.80 -23.45 -1.49
CA MET A 167 -2.32 -24.74 -2.00
C MET A 167 -2.40 -24.75 -3.52
N ILE A 168 -1.39 -25.35 -4.17
CA ILE A 168 -1.35 -25.49 -5.63
C ILE A 168 -1.03 -26.92 -6.03
N ASP A 169 -1.60 -27.38 -7.14
CA ASP A 169 -1.17 -28.59 -7.84
C ASP A 169 -0.20 -28.21 -8.97
N GLY A 170 0.82 -29.05 -9.21
CA GLY A 170 1.69 -28.91 -10.38
C GLY A 170 0.93 -28.90 -11.71
N ALA A 171 -0.21 -29.60 -11.79
CA ALA A 171 -1.05 -29.68 -12.97
C ALA A 171 -1.64 -28.32 -13.37
N ASP A 172 -1.95 -27.46 -12.38
CA ASP A 172 -2.59 -26.15 -12.57
C ASP A 172 -1.58 -25.03 -12.92
N LEU A 173 -0.28 -25.33 -12.91
CA LEU A 173 0.77 -24.38 -13.20
C LEU A 173 0.97 -24.21 -14.70
N ASN A 174 0.67 -23.01 -15.20
CA ASN A 174 1.05 -22.59 -16.54
C ASN A 174 2.57 -22.33 -16.60
N LYS A 175 3.25 -22.95 -17.56
CA LYS A 175 4.70 -22.76 -17.78
C LYS A 175 5.03 -21.47 -18.51
N GLU A 176 4.06 -20.83 -19.15
CA GLU A 176 4.29 -19.68 -20.04
C GLU A 176 3.84 -18.35 -19.45
N SER A 177 2.99 -18.37 -18.42
CA SER A 177 2.43 -17.15 -17.82
C SER A 177 2.59 -17.13 -16.31
N SER A 178 2.78 -15.94 -15.75
CA SER A 178 2.70 -15.76 -14.32
C SER A 178 1.26 -15.91 -13.80
N THR A 179 1.08 -16.64 -12.70
CA THR A 179 -0.21 -16.80 -12.02
C THR A 179 -0.21 -16.05 -10.70
N ILE A 180 -1.26 -15.27 -10.42
CA ILE A 180 -1.42 -14.58 -9.14
C ILE A 180 -2.50 -15.28 -8.32
N ILE A 181 -2.13 -15.72 -7.12
CA ILE A 181 -3.06 -16.31 -6.15
C ILE A 181 -3.33 -15.27 -5.08
N HIS A 182 -4.58 -14.81 -5.02
CA HIS A 182 -5.04 -13.88 -4.00
C HIS A 182 -5.43 -14.65 -2.73
N THR A 183 -4.78 -14.34 -1.61
CA THR A 183 -5.19 -14.84 -0.29
C THR A 183 -5.55 -13.68 0.63
N ILE A 184 -6.21 -13.99 1.76
CA ILE A 184 -6.60 -13.00 2.76
C ILE A 184 -5.38 -12.27 3.35
N GLY A 185 -4.22 -12.93 3.43
CA GLY A 185 -3.00 -12.37 4.03
C GLY A 185 -1.99 -11.80 3.04
N SER A 186 -1.95 -12.32 1.81
CA SER A 186 -0.94 -11.97 0.80
C SER A 186 -1.36 -12.34 -0.62
N ASP A 187 -0.88 -11.59 -1.62
CA ASP A 187 -0.84 -12.11 -2.98
C ASP A 187 0.40 -13.00 -3.14
N ILE A 188 0.27 -14.13 -3.83
CA ILE A 188 1.37 -15.02 -4.17
C ILE A 188 1.49 -15.03 -5.70
N ILE A 189 2.60 -14.50 -6.20
CA ILE A 189 2.90 -14.44 -7.63
C ILE A 189 3.78 -15.63 -7.96
N LEU A 190 3.29 -16.49 -8.82
CA LEU A 190 4.01 -17.63 -9.37
C LEU A 190 4.52 -17.23 -10.75
N SER A 191 5.82 -17.38 -10.97
CA SER A 191 6.47 -17.04 -12.22
C SER A 191 7.21 -18.26 -12.77
N PRO A 192 7.22 -18.44 -14.10
CA PRO A 192 8.02 -19.48 -14.74
C PRO A 192 9.48 -19.40 -14.30
N VAL A 193 10.13 -20.56 -14.21
CA VAL A 193 11.59 -20.64 -14.05
C VAL A 193 12.18 -20.88 -15.43
N ASP A 194 13.19 -20.10 -15.82
CA ASP A 194 13.90 -20.24 -17.10
C ASP A 194 14.77 -21.52 -17.19
N SER A 195 14.60 -22.46 -16.26
CA SER A 195 15.48 -23.61 -16.09
C SER A 195 14.88 -24.87 -16.70
N GLU A 196 15.66 -25.55 -17.53
CA GLU A 196 15.38 -26.86 -18.16
C GLU A 196 15.17 -28.01 -17.15
N LEU A 197 15.27 -27.75 -15.84
CA LEU A 197 15.06 -28.72 -14.76
C LEU A 197 13.60 -29.19 -14.58
N SER A 198 12.66 -28.77 -15.43
CA SER A 198 11.28 -29.26 -15.38
C SER A 198 11.17 -30.66 -16.00
N LEU A 199 11.35 -31.70 -15.19
CA LEU A 199 10.94 -33.08 -15.53
C LEU A 199 9.42 -33.13 -15.73
N SER A 200 8.91 -34.10 -16.50
CA SER A 200 7.50 -34.10 -16.95
C SER A 200 6.46 -34.04 -15.82
N ALA A 201 6.81 -34.50 -14.61
CA ALA A 201 5.93 -34.52 -13.44
C ALA A 201 6.33 -33.52 -12.33
N VAL A 202 7.49 -32.87 -12.41
CA VAL A 202 7.99 -31.93 -11.39
C VAL A 202 8.35 -30.61 -12.04
N LYS A 203 7.62 -29.55 -11.68
CA LYS A 203 7.80 -28.20 -12.21
C LYS A 203 8.43 -27.31 -11.14
N ALA A 204 9.59 -26.75 -11.46
CA ALA A 204 10.17 -25.67 -10.67
C ALA A 204 9.42 -24.37 -10.99
N VAL A 205 8.95 -23.67 -9.95
CA VAL A 205 8.23 -22.40 -10.09
C VAL A 205 8.81 -21.40 -9.10
N ASN A 206 9.13 -20.20 -9.59
CA ASN A 206 9.52 -19.10 -8.73
C ASN A 206 8.26 -18.54 -8.06
N TYR A 207 8.32 -18.31 -6.76
CA TYR A 207 7.22 -17.69 -6.03
C TYR A 207 7.69 -16.38 -5.40
N THR A 208 6.83 -15.38 -5.44
CA THR A 208 6.98 -14.11 -4.73
C THR A 208 5.74 -13.84 -3.90
N THR A 209 5.86 -13.69 -2.58
CA THR A 209 4.74 -13.27 -1.74
C THR A 209 4.70 -11.75 -1.65
N ARG A 210 3.50 -11.17 -1.56
CA ARG A 210 3.23 -9.75 -1.40
C ARG A 210 2.22 -9.58 -0.26
N PRO A 211 2.64 -9.68 1.01
CA PRO A 211 1.73 -9.57 2.14
C PRO A 211 1.22 -8.13 2.30
N LEU A 212 0.03 -7.96 2.87
CA LEU A 212 -0.58 -6.63 3.08
C LEU A 212 -0.80 -5.78 1.82
N ILE A 213 -0.64 -6.36 0.61
CA ILE A 213 -0.94 -5.69 -0.66
C ILE A 213 -2.42 -5.26 -0.77
N TRP A 214 -3.32 -5.88 0.00
CA TRP A 214 -4.71 -5.44 0.12
C TRP A 214 -4.84 -4.01 0.68
N LEU A 215 -3.89 -3.52 1.50
CA LEU A 215 -3.85 -2.12 1.93
C LEU A 215 -3.66 -1.19 0.73
N PHE A 216 -2.86 -1.61 -0.25
CA PHE A 216 -2.66 -0.87 -1.49
C PHE A 216 -3.98 -0.79 -2.27
N TRP A 217 -4.67 -1.92 -2.42
CA TRP A 217 -5.95 -1.98 -3.12
C TRP A 217 -7.07 -1.17 -2.44
N ILE A 218 -7.24 -1.34 -1.12
CA ILE A 218 -8.20 -0.55 -0.33
C ILE A 218 -7.84 0.93 -0.43
N GLY A 219 -6.56 1.28 -0.32
CA GLY A 219 -6.07 2.64 -0.45
C GLY A 219 -6.45 3.26 -1.79
N GLY A 220 -6.21 2.54 -2.90
CA GLY A 220 -6.59 2.96 -4.25
C GLY A 220 -8.09 3.18 -4.40
N ILE A 221 -8.92 2.25 -3.91
CA ILE A 221 -10.38 2.37 -3.95
C ILE A 221 -10.85 3.60 -3.17
N LEU A 222 -10.31 3.85 -1.98
CA LEU A 222 -10.67 5.01 -1.16
C LEU A 222 -10.28 6.34 -1.82
N ILE A 223 -9.17 6.40 -2.56
CA ILE A 223 -8.80 7.58 -3.35
C ILE A 223 -9.81 7.82 -4.47
N ILE A 224 -10.19 6.78 -5.21
CA ILE A 224 -11.16 6.90 -6.31
C ILE A 224 -12.51 7.37 -5.78
N LEU A 225 -13.05 6.69 -4.75
CA LEU A 225 -14.32 7.04 -4.13
C LEU A 225 -14.29 8.44 -3.49
N GLY A 226 -13.16 8.80 -2.86
CA GLY A 226 -12.95 10.11 -2.29
C GLY A 226 -13.01 11.22 -3.35
N ASN A 227 -12.27 11.08 -4.45
CA ASN A 227 -12.29 12.07 -5.53
C ASN A 227 -13.64 12.12 -6.27
N LEU A 228 -14.26 10.96 -6.52
CA LEU A 228 -15.58 10.90 -7.16
C LEU A 228 -16.66 11.58 -6.30
N GLY A 229 -16.64 11.34 -4.99
CA GLY A 229 -17.54 12.00 -4.05
C GLY A 229 -17.33 13.52 -3.96
N ALA A 230 -16.10 14.00 -4.14
CA ALA A 230 -15.81 15.43 -4.22
C ALA A 230 -16.34 16.05 -5.52
N LEU A 231 -16.14 15.37 -6.65
CA LEU A 231 -16.65 15.80 -7.96
C LEU A 231 -18.19 15.88 -7.97
N LEU A 232 -18.87 14.84 -7.53
CA LEU A 232 -20.35 14.80 -7.50
C LEU A 232 -20.94 15.91 -6.61
N LYS A 233 -20.27 16.28 -5.52
CA LYS A 233 -20.69 17.43 -4.70
C LYS A 233 -20.48 18.77 -5.39
N SER A 234 -19.41 18.91 -6.17
CA SER A 234 -19.15 20.11 -6.93
C SER A 234 -20.16 20.32 -8.06
N TYR A 235 -20.69 19.23 -8.64
CA TYR A 235 -21.72 19.26 -9.68
C TYR A 235 -23.15 19.48 -9.16
N ASN A 236 -23.46 19.16 -7.90
CA ASN A 236 -24.80 19.40 -7.32
C ASN A 236 -25.02 20.84 -6.80
N PHE A 237 -23.97 21.67 -6.74
CA PHE A 237 -24.05 23.05 -6.25
C PHE A 237 -24.34 24.19 -7.26
N PRO A 238 -24.24 24.04 -8.61
CA PRO A 238 -24.55 25.16 -9.51
C PRO A 238 -26.05 25.46 -9.67
N CYS A 239 -26.95 24.51 -9.39
CA CYS A 239 -28.37 24.64 -9.77
C CYS A 239 -29.30 25.22 -8.68
N MET A 240 -28.85 25.43 -7.45
CA MET A 240 -29.73 25.89 -6.35
C MET A 240 -29.62 27.39 -6.02
N ASN A 241 -28.77 28.15 -6.71
CA ASN A 241 -28.62 29.60 -6.45
C ASN A 241 -29.23 30.52 -7.53
N GLN A 242 -30.13 29.99 -8.36
CA GLN A 242 -30.97 30.79 -9.25
C GLN A 242 -32.46 30.63 -8.90
N LYS A 243 -32.88 31.12 -7.73
CA LYS A 243 -34.24 31.66 -7.56
C LYS A 243 -34.14 32.92 -6.72
N LYS A 244 -34.27 34.05 -7.41
CA LYS A 244 -34.68 35.34 -6.83
C LYS A 244 -36.08 35.22 -6.23
#